data_AF-A0A661ZC02-F1
#
_entry.id   AF-A0A661ZC02-F1
#
_cell.length_a   1.000
_cell.length_b   1.000
_cell.length_c   1.000
_cell.angle_alpha   90.00
_cell.angle_beta   90.00
_cell.angle_gamma   90.00
#
_symmetry.space_group_name_H-M   'P 1'
#
loop_
_entity.id
_entity.type
_entity.pdbx_description
1 polymer ?
#
loop_
_entity_poly.entity_id
_entity_poly.type
_entity_poly.pdbx_seq_one_letter_code
_entity_poly.pdbx_strand_id
1 'polypeptide(L)'
;MGRTYPDGHGGRLFFPFGNISFADKVISYNSGSPAPSEEDRDPQKALGIPDYNEEKDINFTSLGNGGILVVKFVDNILYDIDGDDLFIFEIGGDEEFEVYISKNGTDWINVGQGAGVTKIDIKPFVKPTDIFRYVKLVDLKTDQGEWPGADIDAVGAIGSTINFQISGNVLFETGKATLNQNKSELITIAEKIKETNGRVVIEGYTDNVGNIDDNIKLSQARALTVKNFFTDSCNIDLTRLSINAYGEANPVANNNTAEGRQKNRRVEIIVFPSSVNTHDVTGIWETNWGTMYIYRYGNIIAGWYTDDYGEIAGKLINEHTIEAVWAENSSAETCENDLYGRHNIGKVILTFDKDFTSFTGKWGYCSDEPTETNWNGTRK
;
A
#
# COMPACT_ATOMS: atom_id res chain seq x y z
N MET A 1 7.39 -3.30 -6.23
CA MET A 1 6.46 -3.74 -7.29
C MET A 1 5.18 -4.21 -6.60
N GLY A 2 4.02 -4.17 -7.26
CA GLY A 2 2.83 -4.83 -6.72
C GLY A 2 3.11 -6.30 -6.49
N ARG A 3 2.43 -6.96 -5.54
CA ARG A 3 2.71 -8.34 -5.11
C ARG A 3 1.42 -9.05 -4.70
N THR A 4 1.40 -10.38 -4.79
CA THR A 4 0.34 -11.19 -4.21
C THR A 4 0.77 -11.82 -2.88
N TYR A 5 -0.13 -11.84 -1.89
CA TYR A 5 0.11 -12.44 -0.58
C TYR A 5 -0.88 -13.56 -0.33
N PRO A 6 -0.49 -14.66 0.35
CA PRO A 6 -1.43 -15.66 0.84
C PRO A 6 -2.52 -15.01 1.69
N ASP A 7 -3.76 -15.46 1.53
CA ASP A 7 -4.88 -14.96 2.31
C ASP A 7 -5.19 -15.79 3.56
N GLY A 8 -4.35 -16.77 3.92
CA GLY A 8 -4.58 -17.67 5.05
C GLY A 8 -5.59 -18.80 4.80
N HIS A 9 -6.30 -18.81 3.66
CA HIS A 9 -7.32 -19.80 3.33
C HIS A 9 -7.12 -20.47 1.95
N GLY A 10 -5.87 -20.55 1.51
CA GLY A 10 -5.47 -21.19 0.25
C GLY A 10 -5.66 -20.33 -0.99
N GLY A 11 -6.07 -19.07 -0.84
CA GLY A 11 -6.09 -18.06 -1.89
C GLY A 11 -4.94 -17.07 -1.78
N ARG A 12 -4.93 -16.08 -2.69
CA ARG A 12 -3.96 -14.98 -2.71
C ARG A 12 -4.62 -13.67 -3.08
N LEU A 13 -4.09 -12.58 -2.54
CA LEU A 13 -4.60 -11.23 -2.72
C LEU A 13 -3.55 -10.35 -3.34
N PHE A 14 -3.96 -9.56 -4.33
CA PHE A 14 -3.09 -8.61 -4.98
C PHE A 14 -3.09 -7.28 -4.25
N PHE A 15 -1.91 -6.85 -3.82
CA PHE A 15 -1.66 -5.51 -3.33
C PHE A 15 -0.85 -4.74 -4.38
N PRO A 16 -1.44 -3.72 -5.01
CA PRO A 16 -0.79 -2.97 -6.09
C PRO A 16 0.56 -2.36 -5.73
N PHE A 17 0.77 -2.02 -4.46
CA PHE A 17 2.02 -1.44 -3.98
C PHE A 17 2.92 -2.44 -3.24
N GLY A 18 2.48 -3.70 -3.08
CA GLY A 18 3.27 -4.73 -2.41
C GLY A 18 3.49 -4.40 -0.92
N ASN A 19 4.70 -4.59 -0.40
CA ASN A 19 4.98 -4.55 1.05
C ASN A 19 4.64 -3.21 1.72
N ILE A 20 4.74 -2.10 0.99
CA ILE A 20 4.37 -0.74 1.47
C ILE A 20 2.85 -0.62 1.70
N SER A 21 2.03 -1.58 1.27
CA SER A 21 0.57 -1.49 1.44
C SER A 21 0.11 -1.76 2.88
N PHE A 22 1.01 -2.25 3.75
CA PHE A 22 0.67 -2.70 5.09
C PHE A 22 0.97 -1.65 6.15
N ALA A 23 0.23 -1.69 7.25
CA ALA A 23 0.43 -0.77 8.36
C ALA A 23 1.84 -0.94 8.95
N ASP A 24 2.47 0.18 9.28
CA ASP A 24 3.89 0.24 9.67
C ASP A 24 4.10 0.83 11.08
N LYS A 25 2.99 1.18 11.76
CA LYS A 25 3.06 1.76 13.09
C LYS A 25 1.82 1.45 13.95
N VAL A 26 2.06 0.93 15.15
CA VAL A 26 1.06 0.89 16.22
C VAL A 26 0.92 2.28 16.86
N ILE A 27 -0.32 2.74 16.99
CA ILE A 27 -0.68 3.99 17.66
C ILE A 27 -1.13 3.74 19.09
N SER A 28 -1.96 2.71 19.29
CA SER A 28 -2.40 2.28 20.61
C SER A 28 -2.87 0.83 20.56
N TYR A 29 -2.67 0.12 21.66
CA TYR A 29 -3.19 -1.21 21.87
C TYR A 29 -3.75 -1.28 23.29
N ASN A 30 -4.98 -1.77 23.42
CA ASN A 30 -5.64 -2.01 24.69
C ASN A 30 -6.22 -3.42 24.65
N SER A 31 -5.63 -4.33 25.41
CA SER A 31 -6.07 -5.72 25.44
C SER A 31 -7.40 -5.87 26.17
N GLY A 32 -8.27 -6.73 25.62
CA GLY A 32 -9.59 -7.04 26.15
C GLY A 32 -9.60 -7.88 27.44
N SER A 33 -10.77 -8.38 27.85
CA SER A 33 -10.92 -9.22 29.05
C SER A 33 -11.90 -10.40 28.82
N PRO A 34 -11.47 -11.67 28.98
CA PRO A 34 -10.11 -12.08 29.32
C PRO A 34 -9.09 -11.63 28.28
N ALA A 35 -7.89 -11.37 28.76
CA ALA A 35 -6.79 -10.89 27.94
C ALA A 35 -5.99 -12.11 27.41
N PRO A 36 -5.35 -12.04 26.22
CA PRO A 36 -4.65 -13.16 25.57
C PRO A 36 -3.44 -13.67 26.36
N SER A 37 -2.62 -14.60 25.85
CA SER A 37 -1.33 -14.89 26.51
C SER A 37 -0.39 -13.66 26.46
N GLU A 38 0.67 -13.60 27.28
CA GLU A 38 1.65 -12.50 27.19
C GLU A 38 2.37 -12.48 25.83
N GLU A 39 2.54 -13.64 25.19
CA GLU A 39 3.23 -13.79 23.91
C GLU A 39 2.38 -13.26 22.73
N ASP A 40 1.05 -13.27 22.88
CA ASP A 40 0.10 -12.87 21.83
C ASP A 40 -0.35 -11.40 21.97
N ARG A 41 0.11 -10.69 23.01
CA ARG A 41 -0.24 -9.29 23.29
C ARG A 41 0.76 -8.27 22.74
N ASP A 42 1.72 -8.68 21.91
CA ASP A 42 2.63 -7.74 21.25
C ASP A 42 2.00 -7.18 19.97
N PRO A 43 1.51 -5.92 19.98
CA PRO A 43 0.85 -5.34 18.81
C PRO A 43 1.81 -5.07 17.65
N GLN A 44 3.13 -5.15 17.85
CA GLN A 44 4.08 -5.03 16.73
C GLN A 44 3.96 -6.18 15.74
N LYS A 45 3.43 -7.33 16.17
CA LYS A 45 3.24 -8.50 15.31
C LYS A 45 2.20 -8.28 14.21
N ALA A 46 1.28 -7.32 14.39
CA ALA A 46 0.28 -6.94 13.38
C ALA A 46 0.78 -5.96 12.30
N LEU A 47 2.08 -5.64 12.28
CA LEU A 47 2.68 -4.67 11.35
C LEU A 47 3.44 -5.38 10.24
N GLY A 48 3.45 -4.77 9.05
CA GLY A 48 4.15 -5.31 7.90
C GLY A 48 3.34 -6.37 7.14
N ILE A 49 4.06 -7.17 6.35
CA ILE A 49 3.44 -8.18 5.48
C ILE A 49 2.88 -9.34 6.33
N PRO A 50 1.78 -9.97 5.90
CA PRO A 50 1.30 -11.19 6.54
C PRO A 50 2.38 -12.26 6.39
N ASP A 51 2.74 -12.89 7.50
CA ASP A 51 3.77 -13.93 7.53
C ASP A 51 3.33 -15.18 8.30
N TYR A 52 2.03 -15.29 8.59
CA TYR A 52 1.45 -16.49 9.18
C TYR A 52 1.84 -17.75 8.43
N ASN A 53 2.39 -18.71 9.19
CA ASN A 53 2.76 -20.04 8.72
C ASN A 53 2.34 -21.08 9.75
N GLU A 54 1.38 -21.93 9.38
CA GLU A 54 0.84 -23.03 10.21
C GLU A 54 1.93 -23.95 10.80
N GLU A 55 3.10 -24.06 10.15
CA GLU A 55 4.17 -24.97 10.56
C GLU A 55 5.24 -24.36 11.46
N LYS A 56 5.40 -23.02 11.50
CA LYS A 56 6.68 -22.45 11.99
C LYS A 56 6.69 -21.31 12.98
N ASP A 57 5.72 -20.42 13.09
CA ASP A 57 5.73 -19.38 14.13
C ASP A 57 4.40 -18.60 14.15
N ILE A 58 3.91 -18.31 15.35
CA ILE A 58 2.69 -17.53 15.63
C ILE A 58 3.02 -16.02 15.70
N ASN A 59 3.17 -15.39 14.54
CA ASN A 59 3.42 -13.95 14.46
C ASN A 59 2.12 -13.15 14.27
N PHE A 60 1.25 -13.19 15.27
CA PHE A 60 0.03 -12.37 15.30
C PHE A 60 -0.11 -11.67 16.65
N THR A 61 -1.01 -10.68 16.73
CA THR A 61 -1.45 -10.12 18.01
C THR A 61 -2.94 -10.39 18.23
N SER A 62 -3.26 -10.99 19.38
CA SER A 62 -4.63 -11.19 19.80
C SER A 62 -5.16 -9.91 20.47
N LEU A 63 -6.40 -9.53 20.16
CA LEU A 63 -7.02 -8.36 20.77
C LEU A 63 -7.44 -8.63 22.22
N GLY A 64 -7.83 -9.85 22.58
CA GLY A 64 -8.61 -10.06 23.81
C GLY A 64 -10.05 -9.61 23.62
N ASN A 65 -10.95 -10.10 24.48
CA ASN A 65 -12.37 -9.76 24.40
C ASN A 65 -12.65 -8.26 24.62
N GLY A 66 -13.09 -7.57 23.58
CA GLY A 66 -13.30 -6.12 23.59
C GLY A 66 -12.01 -5.31 23.50
N GLY A 67 -10.92 -5.95 23.08
CA GLY A 67 -9.65 -5.31 22.82
C GLY A 67 -9.72 -4.36 21.64
N ILE A 68 -8.76 -3.42 21.62
CA ILE A 68 -8.67 -2.38 20.62
C ILE A 68 -7.24 -2.29 20.13
N LEU A 69 -7.06 -2.40 18.81
CA LEU A 69 -5.81 -2.10 18.12
C LEU A 69 -6.01 -0.91 17.20
N VAL A 70 -5.09 0.06 17.26
CA VAL A 70 -5.03 1.18 16.33
C VAL A 70 -3.67 1.16 15.64
N VAL A 71 -3.69 1.03 14.32
CA VAL A 71 -2.51 1.08 13.46
C VAL A 71 -2.55 2.29 12.54
N LYS A 72 -1.39 2.64 11.99
CA LYS A 72 -1.21 3.75 11.06
C LYS A 72 -0.41 3.31 9.84
N PHE A 73 -0.77 3.88 8.70
CA PHE A 73 -0.02 3.92 7.46
C PHE A 73 0.82 5.20 7.43
N VAL A 74 2.15 5.10 7.55
CA VAL A 74 3.07 6.26 7.54
C VAL A 74 3.61 6.51 6.15
N ASP A 75 4.17 5.50 5.50
CA ASP A 75 4.73 5.60 4.14
C ASP A 75 3.71 5.37 3.02
N ASN A 76 2.52 4.90 3.38
CA ASN A 76 1.37 4.75 2.49
C ASN A 76 0.10 5.42 3.04
N ILE A 77 -1.00 5.27 2.29
CA ILE A 77 -2.33 5.73 2.68
C ILE A 77 -3.39 4.69 2.31
N LEU A 78 -4.60 4.85 2.84
CA LEU A 78 -5.81 4.17 2.39
C LEU A 78 -6.72 5.19 1.66
N TYR A 79 -7.21 4.84 0.47
CA TYR A 79 -8.22 5.60 -0.26
C TYR A 79 -9.11 4.66 -1.08
N ASP A 80 -10.27 5.18 -1.48
CA ASP A 80 -11.29 4.50 -2.28
C ASP A 80 -10.79 4.19 -3.70
N ILE A 81 -10.78 2.90 -4.05
CA ILE A 81 -10.60 2.36 -5.39
C ILE A 81 -11.86 1.57 -5.80
N ASP A 82 -11.92 1.09 -7.04
CA ASP A 82 -13.00 0.18 -7.41
C ASP A 82 -12.75 -1.21 -6.77
N GLY A 83 -13.65 -1.65 -5.90
CA GLY A 83 -13.61 -2.96 -5.26
C GLY A 83 -13.24 -2.86 -3.78
N ASP A 84 -12.61 -3.89 -3.23
CA ASP A 84 -12.18 -3.91 -1.84
C ASP A 84 -10.94 -3.02 -1.63
N ASP A 85 -10.95 -2.22 -0.57
CA ASP A 85 -9.91 -1.21 -0.30
C ASP A 85 -9.01 -1.58 0.86
N LEU A 86 -9.54 -2.33 1.83
CA LEU A 86 -8.86 -2.70 3.06
C LEU A 86 -9.01 -4.19 3.31
N PHE A 87 -7.95 -4.77 3.85
CA PHE A 87 -7.87 -6.17 4.16
C PHE A 87 -7.30 -6.37 5.56
N ILE A 88 -8.00 -7.18 6.37
CA ILE A 88 -7.55 -7.58 7.70
C ILE A 88 -7.21 -9.07 7.65
N PHE A 89 -5.96 -9.38 7.97
CA PHE A 89 -5.47 -10.75 8.11
C PHE A 89 -5.68 -11.15 9.56
N GLU A 90 -6.81 -11.79 9.80
CA GLU A 90 -7.05 -12.52 11.05
C GLU A 90 -6.72 -13.99 10.82
N ILE A 91 -6.12 -14.62 11.81
CA ILE A 91 -5.76 -16.03 11.80
C ILE A 91 -6.66 -16.77 12.78
N GLY A 92 -7.03 -18.02 12.48
CA GLY A 92 -7.74 -18.86 13.44
C GLY A 92 -9.26 -18.89 13.23
N GLY A 93 -10.01 -18.74 14.33
CA GLY A 93 -11.47 -18.88 14.35
C GLY A 93 -12.21 -17.69 13.74
N ASP A 94 -13.55 -17.79 13.62
CA ASP A 94 -14.37 -16.64 13.26
C ASP A 94 -14.60 -15.76 14.50
N GLU A 95 -13.63 -14.90 14.83
CA GLU A 95 -13.74 -13.96 15.96
C GLU A 95 -14.19 -12.58 15.45
N GLU A 96 -15.40 -12.15 15.81
CA GLU A 96 -15.95 -10.94 15.21
C GLU A 96 -15.31 -9.66 15.75
N PHE A 97 -14.98 -8.73 14.85
CA PHE A 97 -14.47 -7.40 15.19
C PHE A 97 -15.08 -6.32 14.29
N GLU A 98 -15.10 -5.07 14.79
CA GLU A 98 -15.45 -3.89 14.01
C GLU A 98 -14.22 -3.22 13.42
N VAL A 99 -14.38 -2.68 12.21
CA VAL A 99 -13.34 -1.95 11.49
C VAL A 99 -13.71 -0.48 11.38
N TYR A 100 -12.77 0.37 11.80
CA TYR A 100 -12.90 1.81 11.70
C TYR A 100 -11.72 2.42 10.96
N ILE A 101 -11.97 3.48 10.19
CA ILE A 101 -10.92 4.26 9.54
C ILE A 101 -10.93 5.70 10.03
N SER A 102 -9.77 6.36 10.00
CA SER A 102 -9.65 7.78 10.33
C SER A 102 -8.57 8.49 9.52
N LYS A 103 -8.82 9.78 9.25
CA LYS A 103 -7.83 10.68 8.63
C LYS A 103 -6.81 11.20 9.64
N ASN A 104 -7.24 11.39 10.89
CA ASN A 104 -6.51 12.11 11.93
C ASN A 104 -6.28 11.30 13.22
N GLY A 105 -6.86 10.11 13.33
CA GLY A 105 -6.74 9.23 14.49
C GLY A 105 -7.69 9.60 15.64
N THR A 106 -8.61 10.54 15.43
CA THR A 106 -9.61 10.98 16.45
C THR A 106 -11.03 10.87 15.94
N ASP A 107 -11.27 11.22 14.67
CA ASP A 107 -12.59 11.13 14.03
C ASP A 107 -12.70 9.80 13.30
N TRP A 108 -13.47 8.87 13.86
CA TRP A 108 -13.58 7.49 13.39
C TRP A 108 -14.84 7.27 12.58
N ILE A 109 -14.71 6.59 11.45
CA ILE A 109 -15.80 6.11 10.61
C ILE A 109 -15.85 4.60 10.73
N ASN A 110 -16.96 4.03 11.18
CA ASN A 110 -17.19 2.58 11.12
C ASN A 110 -17.44 2.19 9.66
N VAL A 111 -16.65 1.26 9.14
CA VAL A 111 -16.71 0.81 7.74
C VAL A 111 -17.11 -0.65 7.58
N GLY A 112 -17.44 -1.32 8.68
CA GLY A 112 -17.92 -2.70 8.65
C GLY A 112 -17.46 -3.53 9.83
N GLN A 113 -17.76 -4.82 9.72
CA GLN A 113 -17.38 -5.87 10.66
C GLN A 113 -16.70 -6.99 9.88
N GLY A 114 -15.80 -7.69 10.56
CA GLY A 114 -15.03 -8.81 10.05
C GLY A 114 -15.09 -9.99 11.01
N ALA A 115 -14.83 -11.17 10.47
CA ALA A 115 -14.52 -12.40 11.20
C ALA A 115 -13.68 -13.27 10.25
N GLY A 116 -12.60 -13.81 10.77
CA GLY A 116 -11.51 -14.29 9.95
C GLY A 116 -11.01 -13.23 8.96
N VAL A 117 -10.59 -13.74 7.82
CA VAL A 117 -10.01 -12.95 6.75
C VAL A 117 -11.03 -12.00 6.11
N THR A 118 -10.83 -10.69 6.29
CA THR A 118 -11.87 -9.68 6.07
C THR A 118 -11.49 -8.68 4.98
N LYS A 119 -12.38 -8.50 3.99
CA LYS A 119 -12.32 -7.50 2.92
C LYS A 119 -13.33 -6.39 3.17
N ILE A 120 -12.90 -5.13 3.06
CA ILE A 120 -13.76 -3.97 3.22
C ILE A 120 -13.66 -3.05 2.01
N ASP A 121 -14.80 -2.81 1.34
CA ASP A 121 -15.01 -1.70 0.40
C ASP A 121 -15.48 -0.47 1.20
N ILE A 122 -14.69 0.61 1.15
CA ILE A 122 -14.96 1.84 1.92
C ILE A 122 -15.83 2.84 1.14
N LYS A 123 -16.09 2.61 -0.15
CA LYS A 123 -16.86 3.49 -1.04
C LYS A 123 -18.19 3.98 -0.47
N PRO A 124 -18.99 3.15 0.23
CA PRO A 124 -20.27 3.60 0.79
C PRO A 124 -20.12 4.67 1.89
N PHE A 125 -18.94 4.82 2.48
CA PHE A 125 -18.71 5.61 3.69
C PHE A 125 -17.91 6.90 3.44
N VAL A 126 -17.30 7.05 2.27
CA VAL A 126 -16.26 8.07 2.02
C VAL A 126 -16.46 8.81 0.71
N LYS A 127 -15.74 9.92 0.51
CA LYS A 127 -15.64 10.58 -0.79
C LYS A 127 -14.42 10.04 -1.56
N PRO A 128 -14.45 9.96 -2.90
CA PRO A 128 -13.31 9.47 -3.70
C PRO A 128 -11.99 10.24 -3.50
N THR A 129 -12.05 11.46 -2.98
CA THR A 129 -10.86 12.29 -2.68
C THR A 129 -10.33 12.11 -1.27
N ASP A 130 -11.05 11.39 -0.41
CA ASP A 130 -10.67 11.21 0.98
C ASP A 130 -9.44 10.30 1.09
N ILE A 131 -8.60 10.61 2.09
CA ILE A 131 -7.36 9.91 2.37
C ILE A 131 -7.36 9.56 3.85
N PHE A 132 -7.18 8.29 4.15
CA PHE A 132 -7.18 7.73 5.50
C PHE A 132 -5.79 7.20 5.83
N ARG A 133 -5.42 7.31 7.10
CA ARG A 133 -4.09 6.94 7.60
C ARG A 133 -4.14 6.00 8.77
N TYR A 134 -5.31 5.83 9.38
CA TYR A 134 -5.49 5.08 10.60
C TYR A 134 -6.56 4.03 10.39
N VAL A 135 -6.30 2.84 10.90
CA VAL A 135 -7.28 1.76 11.04
C VAL A 135 -7.38 1.42 12.51
N LYS A 136 -8.59 1.24 13.00
CA LYS A 136 -8.87 0.79 14.35
C LYS A 136 -9.74 -0.47 14.28
N LEU A 137 -9.30 -1.51 14.95
CA LEU A 137 -10.01 -2.76 15.13
C LEU A 137 -10.55 -2.82 16.55
N VAL A 138 -11.79 -3.27 16.72
CA VAL A 138 -12.45 -3.41 18.02
C VAL A 138 -13.10 -4.78 18.09
N ASP A 139 -12.60 -5.65 18.97
CA ASP A 139 -13.17 -6.98 19.17
C ASP A 139 -14.60 -6.92 19.75
N LEU A 140 -15.51 -7.78 19.28
CA LEU A 140 -16.92 -7.77 19.66
C LEU A 140 -17.28 -8.68 20.84
N LYS A 141 -16.30 -9.32 21.49
CA LYS A 141 -16.50 -10.22 22.66
C LYS A 141 -17.36 -11.44 22.34
N THR A 142 -17.28 -11.94 21.12
CA THR A 142 -18.09 -13.06 20.65
C THR A 142 -17.57 -14.41 21.15
N ASP A 143 -16.26 -14.57 21.33
CA ASP A 143 -15.67 -15.76 21.93
C ASP A 143 -15.48 -15.60 23.45
N GLN A 144 -15.70 -16.64 24.24
CA GLN A 144 -15.33 -16.71 25.67
C GLN A 144 -14.47 -17.93 26.00
N GLY A 145 -13.86 -18.53 24.97
CA GLY A 145 -12.97 -19.67 25.05
C GLY A 145 -11.61 -19.35 25.67
N GLU A 146 -10.69 -20.30 25.53
CA GLU A 146 -9.33 -20.24 26.09
C GLU A 146 -8.43 -19.23 25.34
N TRP A 147 -8.81 -18.87 24.11
CA TRP A 147 -8.12 -17.95 23.21
C TRP A 147 -9.08 -16.80 22.89
N PRO A 148 -9.01 -15.68 23.63
CA PRO A 148 -10.01 -14.64 23.49
C PRO A 148 -9.67 -13.59 22.43
N GLY A 149 -10.52 -13.48 21.42
CA GLY A 149 -10.65 -12.31 20.56
C GLY A 149 -9.63 -12.26 19.42
N ALA A 150 -10.01 -11.55 18.36
CA ALA A 150 -9.40 -11.64 17.04
C ALA A 150 -7.85 -11.62 17.02
N ASP A 151 -7.26 -12.61 16.34
CA ASP A 151 -5.81 -12.79 16.17
C ASP A 151 -5.30 -12.14 14.89
N ILE A 152 -4.81 -10.91 15.00
CA ILE A 152 -4.42 -10.05 13.87
C ILE A 152 -2.95 -10.27 13.47
N ASP A 153 -2.73 -10.77 12.25
CA ASP A 153 -1.42 -10.94 11.60
C ASP A 153 -1.01 -9.67 10.84
N ALA A 154 -1.94 -9.06 10.10
CA ALA A 154 -1.63 -7.86 9.32
C ALA A 154 -2.86 -7.01 8.99
N VAL A 155 -2.62 -5.73 8.72
CA VAL A 155 -3.61 -4.78 8.20
C VAL A 155 -3.09 -4.17 6.91
N GLY A 156 -3.70 -4.52 5.78
CA GLY A 156 -3.25 -4.12 4.44
C GLY A 156 -4.26 -3.22 3.72
N ALA A 157 -3.81 -2.09 3.19
CA ALA A 157 -4.60 -1.27 2.28
C ALA A 157 -4.42 -1.75 0.83
N ILE A 158 -5.46 -2.35 0.23
CA ILE A 158 -5.51 -2.68 -1.20
C ILE A 158 -5.60 -1.38 -2.02
N GLY A 159 -6.51 -0.50 -1.61
CA GLY A 159 -6.62 0.89 -2.05
C GLY A 159 -5.52 1.74 -1.44
N SER A 160 -4.26 1.44 -1.78
CA SER A 160 -3.09 2.12 -1.25
C SER A 160 -2.39 2.95 -2.30
N THR A 161 -1.66 3.98 -1.87
CA THR A 161 -0.66 4.61 -2.74
C THR A 161 0.50 5.19 -1.94
N ILE A 162 1.57 5.53 -2.67
CA ILE A 162 2.81 6.04 -2.10
C ILE A 162 2.62 7.45 -1.54
N ASN A 163 3.10 7.64 -0.31
CA ASN A 163 3.18 8.93 0.36
C ASN A 163 4.65 9.32 0.60
N PHE A 164 5.10 10.41 -0.02
CA PHE A 164 6.42 10.97 0.26
C PHE A 164 6.31 12.06 1.31
N GLN A 165 6.84 11.80 2.52
CA GLN A 165 6.90 12.80 3.58
C GLN A 165 8.27 13.49 3.60
N ILE A 166 8.30 14.77 3.24
CA ILE A 166 9.52 15.58 3.26
C ILE A 166 9.47 16.57 4.42
N SER A 167 10.56 16.64 5.18
CA SER A 167 10.68 17.60 6.26
C SER A 167 10.77 19.03 5.74
N GLY A 168 9.99 19.93 6.31
CA GLY A 168 9.84 21.32 5.87
C GLY A 168 11.12 22.14 5.99
N ASN A 169 12.05 21.76 6.87
CA ASN A 169 13.38 22.39 6.97
C ASN A 169 14.34 21.99 5.83
N VAL A 170 14.10 20.84 5.18
CA VAL A 170 14.83 20.45 3.97
C VAL A 170 14.38 21.35 2.82
N LEU A 171 13.08 21.57 2.72
CA LEU A 171 12.47 22.34 1.63
C LEU A 171 12.52 23.85 1.82
N PHE A 172 12.39 24.36 3.04
CA PHE A 172 12.19 25.78 3.32
C PHE A 172 13.00 26.25 4.53
N GLU A 173 13.36 27.54 4.53
CA GLU A 173 13.78 28.21 5.76
C GLU A 173 12.60 28.40 6.74
N THR A 174 12.91 28.59 8.03
CA THR A 174 11.91 28.81 9.08
C THR A 174 10.99 29.98 8.74
N GLY A 175 9.67 29.75 8.83
CA GLY A 175 8.64 30.75 8.55
C GLY A 175 8.50 31.14 7.07
N LYS A 176 9.29 30.55 6.16
CA LYS A 176 9.24 30.85 4.73
C LYS A 176 8.56 29.74 3.93
N ALA A 177 8.14 30.11 2.73
CA ALA A 177 7.59 29.21 1.70
C ALA A 177 8.44 29.19 0.41
N THR A 178 9.57 29.88 0.39
CA THR A 178 10.53 29.83 -0.73
C THR A 178 11.39 28.59 -0.61
N LEU A 179 11.49 27.80 -1.68
CA LEU A 179 12.32 26.60 -1.69
C LEU A 179 13.80 26.92 -1.48
N ASN A 180 14.46 26.08 -0.71
CA ASN A 180 15.91 26.06 -0.54
C ASN A 180 16.61 25.72 -1.88
N GLN A 181 17.93 25.93 -1.93
CA GLN A 181 18.72 25.65 -3.13
C GLN A 181 18.75 24.15 -3.47
N ASN A 182 18.86 23.28 -2.45
CA ASN A 182 18.84 21.85 -2.66
C ASN A 182 17.42 21.36 -2.96
N LYS A 183 17.22 20.79 -4.15
CA LYS A 183 15.94 20.29 -4.66
C LYS A 183 16.02 18.82 -5.07
N SER A 184 17.10 18.12 -4.72
CA SER A 184 17.37 16.75 -5.18
C SER A 184 16.22 15.80 -4.85
N GLU A 185 15.68 15.87 -3.64
CA GLU A 185 14.58 15.00 -3.19
C GLU A 185 13.29 15.24 -3.99
N LEU A 186 12.95 16.51 -4.27
CA LEU A 186 11.81 16.84 -5.13
C LEU A 186 12.03 16.35 -6.56
N ILE A 187 13.26 16.42 -7.09
CA ILE A 187 13.57 15.90 -8.43
C ILE A 187 13.35 14.39 -8.49
N THR A 188 13.86 13.63 -7.50
CA THR A 188 13.65 12.19 -7.40
C THR A 188 12.16 11.83 -7.29
N ILE A 189 11.39 12.57 -6.51
CA ILE A 189 9.93 12.36 -6.42
C ILE A 189 9.24 12.69 -7.76
N ALA A 190 9.69 13.73 -8.46
CA ALA A 190 9.14 14.08 -9.77
C ALA A 190 9.37 12.97 -10.81
N GLU A 191 10.51 12.26 -10.75
CA GLU A 191 10.75 11.07 -11.57
C GLU A 191 9.72 9.98 -11.27
N LYS A 192 9.42 9.73 -9.98
CA LYS A 192 8.38 8.77 -9.58
C LYS A 192 6.98 9.19 -9.99
N ILE A 193 6.66 10.48 -9.90
CA ILE A 193 5.37 11.01 -10.40
C ILE A 193 5.22 10.74 -11.90
N LYS A 194 6.29 10.90 -12.69
CA LYS A 194 6.29 10.67 -14.14
C LYS A 194 6.13 9.20 -14.53
N GLU A 195 6.47 8.27 -13.66
CA GLU A 195 6.18 6.84 -13.88
C GLU A 195 4.67 6.51 -13.80
N THR A 196 3.86 7.46 -13.34
CA THR A 196 2.40 7.33 -13.21
C THR A 196 1.68 8.38 -14.06
N ASN A 197 0.42 8.12 -14.40
CA ASN A 197 -0.47 9.08 -15.06
C ASN A 197 -1.58 9.60 -14.14
N GLY A 198 -1.59 9.24 -12.86
CA GLY A 198 -2.64 9.64 -11.94
C GLY A 198 -2.41 11.02 -11.32
N ARG A 199 -3.38 11.42 -10.48
CA ARG A 199 -3.36 12.69 -9.76
C ARG A 199 -2.29 12.70 -8.67
N VAL A 200 -1.86 13.88 -8.26
CA VAL A 200 -0.93 14.09 -7.14
C VAL A 200 -1.53 15.13 -6.20
N VAL A 201 -1.52 14.82 -4.91
CA VAL A 201 -1.98 15.73 -3.85
C VAL A 201 -0.76 16.15 -3.04
N ILE A 202 -0.60 17.46 -2.85
CA ILE A 202 0.48 18.03 -2.05
C ILE A 202 -0.12 18.64 -0.79
N GLU A 203 0.19 18.08 0.36
CA GLU A 203 -0.35 18.50 1.65
C GLU A 203 0.69 19.29 2.44
N GLY A 204 0.36 20.51 2.82
CA GLY A 204 1.21 21.36 3.66
C GLY A 204 0.84 21.26 5.14
N TYR A 205 1.87 21.19 6.00
CA TYR A 205 1.72 21.16 7.47
C TYR A 205 2.71 22.09 8.16
N THR A 206 2.34 22.56 9.34
CA THR A 206 3.16 23.36 10.27
C THR A 206 3.25 22.67 11.64
N ASP A 207 4.08 23.20 12.52
CA ASP A 207 3.94 22.91 13.95
C ASP A 207 2.82 23.79 14.54
N ASN A 208 2.62 23.70 15.86
CA ASN A 208 1.61 24.46 16.60
C ASN A 208 2.09 25.85 17.07
N VAL A 209 3.18 26.38 16.52
CA VAL A 209 3.68 27.70 16.92
C VAL A 209 3.04 28.77 16.04
N GLY A 210 2.45 29.79 16.65
CA GLY A 210 1.74 30.87 15.95
C GLY A 210 0.23 30.78 16.14
N ASN A 211 -0.53 31.50 15.31
CA ASN A 211 -1.98 31.35 15.27
C ASN A 211 -2.40 30.43 14.12
N ILE A 212 -3.59 29.84 14.26
CA ILE A 212 -4.13 28.83 13.34
C ILE A 212 -4.23 29.38 11.90
N ASP A 213 -4.73 30.60 11.71
CA ASP A 213 -4.94 31.18 10.39
C ASP A 213 -3.63 31.40 9.62
N ASP A 214 -2.58 31.85 10.30
CA ASP A 214 -1.27 32.05 9.71
C ASP A 214 -0.60 30.71 9.41
N ASN A 215 -0.82 29.69 10.24
CA ASN A 215 -0.37 28.32 9.98
C ASN A 215 -1.05 27.71 8.74
N ILE A 216 -2.35 27.96 8.55
CA ILE A 216 -3.07 27.57 7.32
C ILE A 216 -2.50 28.30 6.09
N LYS A 217 -2.30 29.61 6.15
CA LYS A 217 -1.70 30.37 5.03
C LYS A 217 -0.28 29.89 4.70
N LEU A 218 0.54 29.64 5.73
CA LEU A 218 1.93 29.19 5.54
C LEU A 218 1.99 27.79 4.92
N SER A 219 1.18 26.86 5.42
CA SER A 219 1.10 25.51 4.84
C SER A 219 0.59 25.54 3.39
N GLN A 220 -0.41 26.37 3.08
CA GLN A 220 -0.91 26.58 1.72
C GLN A 220 0.17 27.14 0.80
N ALA A 221 0.89 28.18 1.24
CA ALA A 221 1.97 28.79 0.46
C ALA A 221 3.09 27.77 0.15
N ARG A 222 3.46 26.93 1.12
CA ARG A 222 4.46 25.86 0.95
C ARG A 222 4.01 24.81 -0.05
N ALA A 223 2.78 24.30 0.08
CA ALA A 223 2.22 23.33 -0.86
C ALA A 223 2.15 23.90 -2.28
N LEU A 224 1.76 25.17 -2.42
CA LEU A 224 1.75 25.86 -3.71
C LEU A 224 3.15 26.01 -4.32
N THR A 225 4.17 26.35 -3.51
CA THR A 225 5.54 26.42 -4.02
C THR A 225 6.04 25.07 -4.55
N VAL A 226 5.75 23.97 -3.86
CA VAL A 226 6.10 22.62 -4.35
C VAL A 226 5.34 22.28 -5.63
N LYS A 227 4.04 22.60 -5.71
CA LYS A 227 3.23 22.42 -6.93
C LYS A 227 3.83 23.17 -8.12
N ASN A 228 4.20 24.44 -7.92
CA ASN A 228 4.79 25.27 -8.97
C ASN A 228 6.16 24.71 -9.38
N PHE A 229 6.99 24.26 -8.43
CA PHE A 229 8.25 23.61 -8.76
C PHE A 229 8.07 22.39 -9.66
N PHE A 230 7.11 21.51 -9.35
CA PHE A 230 6.81 20.34 -10.19
C PHE A 230 6.32 20.71 -11.59
N THR A 231 5.52 21.77 -11.69
CA THR A 231 5.02 22.25 -12.99
C THR A 231 6.16 22.87 -13.80
N ASP A 232 6.84 23.87 -13.24
CA ASP A 232 7.76 24.76 -13.96
C ASP A 232 9.13 24.12 -14.20
N SER A 233 9.63 23.34 -13.24
CA SER A 233 10.99 22.77 -13.29
C SER A 233 11.01 21.30 -13.66
N CYS A 234 9.93 20.56 -13.38
CA CYS A 234 9.87 19.13 -13.66
C CYS A 234 8.93 18.76 -14.82
N ASN A 235 8.17 19.71 -15.36
CA ASN A 235 7.23 19.50 -16.47
C ASN A 235 6.15 18.45 -16.14
N ILE A 236 5.61 18.50 -14.92
CA ILE A 236 4.43 17.71 -14.54
C ILE A 236 3.18 18.52 -14.90
N ASP A 237 2.22 17.87 -15.55
CA ASP A 237 0.96 18.51 -15.96
C ASP A 237 0.21 19.08 -14.75
N LEU A 238 -0.09 20.38 -14.81
CA LEU A 238 -0.79 21.13 -13.78
C LEU A 238 -2.15 20.52 -13.42
N THR A 239 -2.84 19.91 -14.39
CA THR A 239 -4.16 19.27 -14.19
C THR A 239 -4.09 18.06 -13.28
N ARG A 240 -2.91 17.44 -13.14
CA ARG A 240 -2.68 16.33 -12.20
C ARG A 240 -2.44 16.80 -10.77
N LEU A 241 -2.08 18.07 -10.55
CA LEU A 241 -1.59 18.55 -9.26
C LEU A 241 -2.66 19.32 -8.47
N SER A 242 -2.89 18.90 -7.23
CA SER A 242 -3.76 19.58 -6.27
C SER A 242 -3.03 19.85 -4.95
N ILE A 243 -3.50 20.82 -4.17
CA ILE A 243 -2.91 21.17 -2.87
C ILE A 243 -3.96 21.12 -1.77
N ASN A 244 -3.56 20.68 -0.58
CA ASN A 244 -4.31 20.81 0.66
C ASN A 244 -3.43 21.52 1.71
N ALA A 245 -4.06 22.29 2.60
CA ALA A 245 -3.37 23.03 3.66
C ALA A 245 -4.02 22.71 5.00
N TYR A 246 -3.24 22.13 5.92
CA TYR A 246 -3.75 21.69 7.22
C TYR A 246 -3.24 22.53 8.39
N GLY A 247 -2.27 23.42 8.16
CA GLY A 247 -1.62 24.16 9.24
C GLY A 247 -1.06 23.19 10.28
N GLU A 248 -1.43 23.39 11.54
CA GLU A 248 -0.98 22.57 12.67
C GLU A 248 -1.79 21.29 12.91
N ALA A 249 -2.84 21.05 12.11
CA ALA A 249 -3.65 19.85 12.25
C ALA A 249 -2.86 18.58 11.86
N ASN A 250 -3.33 17.44 12.37
CA ASN A 250 -2.74 16.11 12.11
C ASN A 250 -1.23 16.04 12.44
N PRO A 251 -0.81 16.36 13.69
CA PRO A 251 0.59 16.26 14.08
C PRO A 251 1.06 14.80 14.03
N VAL A 252 2.27 14.59 13.49
CA VAL A 252 2.92 13.27 13.41
C VAL A 252 3.86 13.00 14.59
N ALA A 253 4.13 14.03 15.40
CA ALA A 253 4.95 13.97 16.60
C ALA A 253 4.50 14.99 17.67
N ASN A 254 5.02 14.83 18.88
CA ASN A 254 4.68 15.69 20.01
C ASN A 254 5.14 17.14 19.80
N ASN A 255 4.19 18.07 19.68
CA ASN A 255 4.45 19.49 19.49
C ASN A 255 5.15 20.18 20.69
N ASN A 256 5.18 19.54 21.86
CA ASN A 256 5.86 20.07 23.03
C ASN A 256 7.40 19.97 22.92
N THR A 257 7.94 19.09 22.06
CA THR A 257 9.39 18.95 21.86
C THR A 257 9.87 19.63 20.59
N ALA A 258 11.13 20.08 20.57
CA ALA A 258 11.69 20.75 19.38
C ALA A 258 11.77 19.79 18.18
N GLU A 259 12.14 18.54 18.45
CA GLU A 259 12.21 17.45 17.48
C GLU A 259 10.82 17.12 16.92
N GLY A 260 9.79 17.11 17.78
CA GLY A 260 8.43 16.83 17.34
C GLY A 260 7.85 17.96 16.49
N ARG A 261 8.09 19.22 16.87
CA ARG A 261 7.75 20.37 16.01
C ARG A 261 8.45 20.30 14.66
N GLN A 262 9.72 19.89 14.63
CA GLN A 262 10.45 19.71 13.36
C GLN A 262 9.80 18.68 12.46
N LYS A 263 9.37 17.54 13.01
CA LYS A 263 8.65 16.51 12.25
C LYS A 263 7.27 16.99 11.77
N ASN A 264 6.59 17.84 12.53
CA ASN A 264 5.27 18.36 12.16
C ASN A 264 5.33 19.40 11.04
N ARG A 265 6.42 20.18 10.95
CA ARG A 265 6.71 21.04 9.80
C ARG A 265 7.12 20.17 8.61
N ARG A 266 6.17 19.78 7.77
CA ARG A 266 6.40 18.86 6.65
C ARG A 266 5.54 19.19 5.44
N VAL A 267 5.92 18.66 4.29
CA VAL A 267 5.08 18.57 3.10
C VAL A 267 4.96 17.10 2.75
N GLU A 268 3.73 16.65 2.52
CA GLU A 268 3.45 15.31 2.05
C GLU A 268 3.04 15.35 0.58
N ILE A 269 3.54 14.41 -0.22
CA ILE A 269 3.25 14.30 -1.66
C ILE A 269 2.71 12.92 -1.91
N ILE A 270 1.42 12.86 -2.22
CA ILE A 270 0.66 11.62 -2.37
C ILE A 270 0.41 11.43 -3.86
N VAL A 271 0.98 10.36 -4.41
CA VAL A 271 0.99 10.12 -5.86
C VAL A 271 0.00 9.02 -6.16
N PHE A 272 -1.11 9.30 -6.82
CA PHE A 272 -2.09 8.28 -7.16
C PHE A 272 -1.75 7.67 -8.53
N PRO A 273 -1.97 6.37 -8.73
CA PRO A 273 -1.92 5.78 -10.06
C PRO A 273 -3.13 6.22 -10.89
N SER A 274 -3.03 6.08 -12.20
CA SER A 274 -4.16 6.32 -13.10
C SER A 274 -5.18 5.20 -12.95
N SER A 275 -6.42 5.54 -12.59
CA SER A 275 -7.55 4.61 -12.68
C SER A 275 -7.87 4.35 -14.15
N VAL A 276 -7.60 3.13 -14.62
CA VAL A 276 -8.15 2.66 -15.89
C VAL A 276 -8.70 1.27 -15.62
N ASN A 277 -10.02 1.16 -15.72
CA ASN A 277 -10.77 -0.07 -15.50
C ASN A 277 -11.54 -0.36 -16.79
N THR A 278 -11.14 -1.36 -17.57
CA THR A 278 -11.93 -2.00 -18.65
C THR A 278 -11.19 -3.24 -19.16
N HIS A 279 -11.85 -4.42 -19.18
CA HIS A 279 -11.49 -5.65 -19.92
C HIS A 279 -10.03 -5.75 -20.39
N ASP A 280 -9.18 -6.39 -19.59
CA ASP A 280 -7.75 -6.40 -19.82
C ASP A 280 -7.11 -7.77 -19.53
N VAL A 281 -5.79 -7.74 -19.33
CA VAL A 281 -4.90 -8.85 -19.01
C VAL A 281 -5.21 -9.56 -17.67
N THR A 282 -6.05 -8.99 -16.81
CA THR A 282 -6.44 -9.56 -15.52
C THR A 282 -7.28 -10.82 -15.71
N GLY A 283 -6.94 -11.87 -14.97
CA GLY A 283 -7.73 -13.10 -14.94
C GLY A 283 -6.91 -14.35 -14.72
N ILE A 284 -7.59 -15.48 -14.94
CA ILE A 284 -7.02 -16.82 -14.83
C ILE A 284 -6.70 -17.31 -16.23
N TRP A 285 -5.48 -17.81 -16.40
CA TRP A 285 -4.93 -18.24 -17.69
C TRP A 285 -4.40 -19.67 -17.55
N GLU A 286 -4.84 -20.56 -18.42
CA GLU A 286 -4.19 -21.87 -18.55
C GLU A 286 -2.96 -21.71 -19.46
N THR A 287 -1.79 -22.08 -18.97
CA THR A 287 -0.52 -21.85 -19.66
C THR A 287 0.29 -23.12 -19.84
N ASN A 288 1.38 -23.03 -20.59
CA ASN A 288 2.37 -24.10 -20.67
C ASN A 288 3.04 -24.44 -19.32
N TRP A 289 2.98 -23.54 -18.34
CA TRP A 289 3.58 -23.63 -17.00
C TRP A 289 2.50 -23.60 -15.91
N GLY A 290 1.43 -24.37 -16.14
CA GLY A 290 0.30 -24.47 -15.23
C GLY A 290 -0.66 -23.28 -15.31
N THR A 291 -1.50 -23.14 -14.29
CA THR A 291 -2.51 -22.07 -14.22
C THR A 291 -1.87 -20.81 -13.68
N MET A 292 -2.01 -19.70 -14.40
CA MET A 292 -1.48 -18.39 -14.06
C MET A 292 -2.61 -17.41 -13.71
N TYR A 293 -2.43 -16.67 -12.63
CA TYR A 293 -3.34 -15.65 -12.13
C TYR A 293 -2.67 -14.29 -12.30
N ILE A 294 -3.24 -13.44 -13.15
CA ILE A 294 -2.75 -12.08 -13.38
C ILE A 294 -3.71 -11.08 -12.74
N TYR A 295 -3.15 -10.14 -11.99
CA TYR A 295 -3.82 -9.00 -11.42
C TYR A 295 -3.18 -7.70 -11.91
N ARG A 296 -4.01 -6.67 -12.10
CA ARG A 296 -3.57 -5.37 -12.60
C ARG A 296 -4.14 -4.23 -11.79
N TYR A 297 -3.32 -3.20 -11.59
CA TYR A 297 -3.76 -1.91 -11.10
C TYR A 297 -3.03 -0.78 -11.82
N GLY A 298 -3.75 0.01 -12.62
CA GLY A 298 -3.15 1.01 -13.50
C GLY A 298 -2.24 0.36 -14.54
N ASN A 299 -0.93 0.58 -14.48
CA ASN A 299 0.06 -0.16 -15.29
C ASN A 299 0.78 -1.25 -14.48
N ILE A 300 0.53 -1.38 -13.18
CA ILE A 300 1.22 -2.34 -12.32
C ILE A 300 0.58 -3.72 -12.53
N ILE A 301 1.43 -4.72 -12.74
CA ILE A 301 1.05 -6.13 -12.84
C ILE A 301 1.70 -6.90 -11.70
N ALA A 302 0.93 -7.79 -11.07
CA ALA A 302 1.49 -8.91 -10.35
C ALA A 302 0.63 -10.15 -10.53
N GLY A 303 1.21 -11.30 -10.25
CA GLY A 303 0.54 -12.56 -10.40
C GLY A 303 1.34 -13.71 -9.83
N TRP A 304 0.79 -14.89 -9.99
CA TRP A 304 1.44 -16.15 -9.64
C TRP A 304 1.00 -17.24 -10.60
N TYR A 305 1.80 -18.29 -10.72
CA TYR A 305 1.47 -19.47 -11.50
C TYR A 305 1.78 -20.73 -10.71
N THR A 306 1.04 -21.80 -10.99
CA THR A 306 1.08 -23.02 -10.18
C THR A 306 2.36 -23.81 -10.33
N ASP A 307 3.03 -23.71 -11.48
CA ASP A 307 4.30 -24.40 -11.71
C ASP A 307 5.40 -23.77 -10.85
N ASP A 308 6.14 -24.60 -10.14
CA ASP A 308 7.22 -24.26 -9.19
C ASP A 308 6.94 -23.06 -8.26
N TYR A 309 5.67 -22.89 -7.86
CA TYR A 309 5.22 -21.77 -7.03
C TYR A 309 5.65 -20.42 -7.60
N GLY A 310 5.50 -20.27 -8.91
CA GLY A 310 5.96 -19.11 -9.64
C GLY A 310 5.28 -17.81 -9.25
N GLU A 311 6.02 -16.69 -9.24
CA GLU A 311 5.43 -15.34 -9.19
C GLU A 311 5.84 -14.53 -10.42
N ILE A 312 5.02 -13.55 -10.77
CA ILE A 312 5.30 -12.62 -11.86
C ILE A 312 4.99 -11.20 -11.39
N ALA A 313 5.85 -10.25 -11.73
CA ALA A 313 5.66 -8.84 -11.41
C ALA A 313 6.20 -7.95 -12.51
N GLY A 314 5.46 -6.90 -12.87
CA GLY A 314 5.89 -6.07 -13.97
C GLY A 314 4.96 -4.90 -14.25
N LYS A 315 5.01 -4.45 -15.51
CA LYS A 315 4.20 -3.35 -15.98
C LYS A 315 3.51 -3.69 -17.30
N LEU A 316 2.29 -3.18 -17.45
CA LEU A 316 1.62 -3.08 -18.75
C LEU A 316 2.23 -1.90 -19.51
N ILE A 317 3.00 -2.19 -20.56
CA ILE A 317 3.75 -1.17 -21.32
C ILE A 317 2.93 -0.58 -22.49
N ASN A 318 1.90 -1.30 -22.92
CA ASN A 318 0.85 -0.84 -23.84
C ASN A 318 -0.41 -1.69 -23.61
N GLU A 319 -1.52 -1.39 -24.29
CA GLU A 319 -2.83 -2.05 -24.07
C GLU A 319 -2.80 -3.59 -24.07
N HIS A 320 -1.84 -4.21 -24.76
CA HIS A 320 -1.77 -5.66 -24.96
C HIS A 320 -0.43 -6.29 -24.58
N THR A 321 0.50 -5.56 -23.96
CA THR A 321 1.83 -6.12 -23.65
C THR A 321 2.23 -5.88 -22.21
N ILE A 322 2.55 -6.98 -21.52
CA ILE A 322 3.19 -6.98 -20.21
C ILE A 322 4.68 -7.19 -20.40
N GLU A 323 5.48 -6.34 -19.77
CA GLU A 323 6.90 -6.57 -19.53
C GLU A 323 7.09 -6.82 -18.03
N ALA A 324 7.62 -7.99 -17.67
CA ALA A 324 7.68 -8.45 -16.29
C ALA A 324 8.94 -9.26 -15.99
N VAL A 325 9.13 -9.51 -14.71
CA VAL A 325 10.07 -10.48 -14.17
C VAL A 325 9.25 -11.65 -13.61
N TRP A 326 9.65 -12.86 -13.93
CA TRP A 326 9.13 -14.09 -13.31
C TRP A 326 10.13 -14.62 -12.29
N ALA A 327 9.64 -15.38 -11.31
CA ALA A 327 10.45 -16.02 -10.28
C ALA A 327 9.92 -17.40 -9.93
N GLU A 328 10.84 -18.31 -9.63
CA GLU A 328 10.58 -19.73 -9.32
C GLU A 328 11.30 -20.14 -8.03
N ASN A 329 10.92 -21.27 -7.44
CA ASN A 329 11.57 -21.76 -6.23
C ASN A 329 12.88 -22.51 -6.54
N SER A 330 12.97 -23.18 -7.68
CA SER A 330 14.06 -24.05 -8.07
C SER A 330 14.47 -23.79 -9.51
N SER A 331 15.65 -23.20 -9.71
CA SER A 331 16.24 -23.04 -11.03
C SER A 331 17.69 -23.54 -11.06
N ALA A 332 18.17 -23.87 -12.26
CA ALA A 332 19.57 -24.14 -12.51
C ALA A 332 20.43 -22.85 -12.47
N GLU A 333 19.79 -21.69 -12.60
CA GLU A 333 20.44 -20.38 -12.64
C GLU A 333 20.02 -19.53 -11.44
N THR A 334 20.98 -18.79 -10.87
CA THR A 334 20.75 -17.85 -9.77
C THR A 334 21.26 -16.47 -10.17
N CYS A 335 20.38 -15.49 -10.17
CA CYS A 335 20.64 -14.15 -10.67
C CYS A 335 21.11 -13.18 -9.59
N GLU A 336 21.80 -12.11 -9.97
CA GLU A 336 22.23 -11.05 -9.04
C GLU A 336 21.05 -10.29 -8.44
N ASN A 337 20.07 -9.93 -9.28
CA ASN A 337 18.83 -9.28 -8.87
C ASN A 337 17.83 -10.32 -8.36
N ASP A 338 16.88 -9.86 -7.56
CA ASP A 338 15.78 -10.67 -7.05
C ASP A 338 14.41 -10.15 -7.48
N LEU A 339 13.42 -11.04 -7.40
CA LEU A 339 12.01 -10.70 -7.32
C LEU A 339 11.46 -11.20 -5.99
N TYR A 340 11.16 -10.26 -5.08
CA TYR A 340 10.66 -10.51 -3.73
C TYR A 340 11.57 -11.41 -2.87
N GLY A 341 12.88 -11.25 -3.00
CA GLY A 341 13.90 -12.04 -2.32
C GLY A 341 14.25 -13.36 -3.01
N ARG A 342 13.61 -13.69 -4.14
CA ARG A 342 13.95 -14.88 -4.94
C ARG A 342 14.90 -14.50 -6.07
N HIS A 343 15.99 -15.24 -6.20
CA HIS A 343 17.04 -15.01 -7.21
C HIS A 343 16.92 -15.92 -8.44
N ASN A 344 16.06 -16.93 -8.40
CA ASN A 344 15.75 -17.80 -9.53
C ASN A 344 14.72 -17.10 -10.41
N ILE A 345 15.20 -16.14 -11.21
CA ILE A 345 14.33 -15.18 -11.90
C ILE A 345 14.68 -15.03 -13.38
N GLY A 346 13.80 -14.37 -14.11
CA GLY A 346 14.06 -13.99 -15.48
C GLY A 346 13.10 -12.95 -16.02
N LYS A 347 13.42 -12.37 -17.18
CA LYS A 347 12.52 -11.46 -17.89
C LYS A 347 11.47 -12.24 -18.67
N VAL A 348 10.27 -11.68 -18.76
CA VAL A 348 9.18 -12.19 -19.59
C VAL A 348 8.42 -11.04 -20.26
N ILE A 349 8.04 -11.26 -21.52
CA ILE A 349 7.17 -10.37 -22.29
C ILE A 349 5.95 -11.19 -22.71
N LEU A 350 4.76 -10.80 -22.26
CA LEU A 350 3.49 -11.42 -22.63
C LEU A 350 2.71 -10.49 -23.55
N THR A 351 2.33 -10.97 -24.73
CA THR A 351 1.52 -10.22 -25.70
C THR A 351 0.15 -10.86 -25.85
N PHE A 352 -0.87 -10.13 -25.45
CA PHE A 352 -2.27 -10.55 -25.47
C PHE A 352 -2.88 -10.28 -26.85
N ASP A 353 -3.82 -11.13 -27.25
CA ASP A 353 -4.64 -10.84 -28.41
C ASP A 353 -5.62 -9.68 -28.13
N LYS A 354 -6.27 -9.22 -29.20
CA LYS A 354 -7.18 -8.07 -29.15
C LYS A 354 -8.36 -8.29 -28.20
N ASP A 355 -8.81 -9.52 -28.07
CA ASP A 355 -10.03 -9.90 -27.35
C ASP A 355 -9.72 -10.41 -25.93
N PHE A 356 -8.44 -10.40 -25.53
CA PHE A 356 -7.93 -10.96 -24.27
C PHE A 356 -8.38 -12.41 -24.05
N THR A 357 -8.37 -13.22 -25.10
CA THR A 357 -8.69 -14.66 -25.03
C THR A 357 -7.45 -15.53 -24.96
N SER A 358 -6.31 -15.01 -25.42
CA SER A 358 -5.02 -15.70 -25.41
C SER A 358 -3.85 -14.72 -25.34
N PHE A 359 -2.67 -15.24 -25.00
CA PHE A 359 -1.41 -14.52 -25.12
C PHE A 359 -0.28 -15.43 -25.61
N THR A 360 0.72 -14.82 -26.22
CA THR A 360 2.02 -15.44 -26.50
C THR A 360 3.11 -14.79 -25.67
N GLY A 361 3.99 -15.60 -25.08
CA GLY A 361 5.05 -15.13 -24.19
C GLY A 361 6.44 -15.48 -24.69
N LYS A 362 7.37 -14.56 -24.45
CA LYS A 362 8.81 -14.79 -24.55
C LYS A 362 9.44 -14.63 -23.18
N TRP A 363 10.43 -15.45 -22.86
CA TRP A 363 11.12 -15.39 -21.57
C TRP A 363 12.62 -15.63 -21.73
N GLY A 364 13.38 -15.34 -20.68
CA GLY A 364 14.81 -15.59 -20.56
C GLY A 364 15.25 -15.50 -19.11
N TYR A 365 16.42 -16.03 -18.77
CA TYR A 365 16.96 -16.00 -17.40
C TYR A 365 17.61 -14.66 -17.07
N CYS A 366 17.55 -14.29 -15.78
CA CYS A 366 18.19 -13.11 -15.25
C CYS A 366 17.88 -11.83 -16.05
N SER A 367 18.92 -11.13 -16.53
CA SER A 367 18.79 -9.89 -17.30
C SER A 367 18.73 -10.11 -18.81
N ASP A 368 18.82 -11.36 -19.27
CA ASP A 368 18.92 -11.68 -20.70
C ASP A 368 17.66 -11.25 -21.46
N GLU A 369 17.85 -10.88 -22.72
CA GLU A 369 16.73 -10.52 -23.59
C GLU A 369 15.81 -11.74 -23.78
N PRO A 370 14.48 -11.60 -23.59
CA PRO A 370 13.55 -12.70 -23.75
C PRO A 370 13.52 -13.27 -25.18
N THR A 371 14.24 -14.35 -25.41
CA THR A 371 14.30 -15.05 -26.71
C THR A 371 13.59 -16.40 -26.69
N GLU A 372 13.51 -17.06 -25.53
CA GLU A 372 12.83 -18.34 -25.42
C GLU A 372 11.33 -18.14 -25.63
N THR A 373 10.73 -19.01 -26.43
CA THR A 373 9.30 -18.96 -26.75
C THR A 373 8.56 -20.06 -26.00
N ASN A 374 7.25 -20.18 -26.19
CA ASN A 374 6.38 -21.21 -25.59
C ASN A 374 5.88 -20.95 -24.16
N TRP A 375 5.91 -19.71 -23.69
CA TRP A 375 5.05 -19.33 -22.55
C TRP A 375 3.74 -18.77 -23.09
N ASN A 376 2.86 -19.63 -23.60
CA ASN A 376 1.58 -19.20 -24.13
C ASN A 376 0.48 -19.47 -23.10
N GLY A 377 -0.63 -18.77 -23.21
CA GLY A 377 -1.79 -19.03 -22.37
C GLY A 377 -3.11 -18.69 -23.04
N THR A 378 -4.16 -19.35 -22.58
CA THR A 378 -5.55 -19.11 -22.96
C THR A 378 -6.37 -18.79 -21.73
N ARG A 379 -7.30 -17.86 -21.85
CA ARG A 379 -8.14 -17.44 -20.73
C ARG A 379 -9.07 -18.59 -20.31
N LYS A 380 -9.23 -18.76 -19.00
CA LYS A 380 -10.10 -19.77 -18.40
C LYS A 380 -11.55 -19.29 -18.28
#